data_AF-A0A7X9DEL2-F1
#
_entry.id   AF-A0A7X9DEL2-F1
#
_cell.length_a   1.000
_cell.length_b   1.000
_cell.length_c   1.000
_cell.angle_alpha   90.00
_cell.angle_beta   90.00
_cell.angle_gamma   90.00
#
_symmetry.space_group_name_H-M   'P 1'
#
loop_
_entity.id
_entity.type
_entity.pdbx_description
1 polymer ?
#
loop_
_entity_poly.entity_id
_entity_poly.type
_entity_poly.pdbx_seq_one_letter_code
_entity_poly.pdbx_strand_id
1 'polypeptide(L)' 'QEFENVVIAVGSRSFNPLGNELQKAGISHTVIGDSKKIGKINDAIHEAFLAIANLQQVAKV' A
#
# COMPACT_ATOMS: atom_id res chain seq x y z
N GLN A 1 -3.27 22.00 -33.38
CA GLN A 1 -3.89 22.55 -32.15
C GLN A 1 -2.79 22.55 -31.10
N GLU A 2 -2.46 23.72 -30.56
CA GLU A 2 -1.45 23.87 -29.51
C GLU A 2 -2.18 24.01 -28.16
N PHE A 3 -1.64 23.37 -27.13
CA PHE A 3 -2.15 23.44 -25.76
C PHE A 3 -1.10 24.11 -24.88
N GLU A 4 -1.50 25.10 -24.09
CA GLU A 4 -0.60 25.78 -23.14
C GLU A 4 -0.31 24.90 -21.92
N ASN A 5 -1.28 24.07 -21.52
CA ASN A 5 -1.15 23.14 -20.41
C ASN A 5 -1.79 21.80 -20.76
N VAL A 6 -1.13 20.73 -20.31
CA VAL A 6 -1.64 19.36 -20.42
C VAL A 6 -1.64 18.73 -19.02
N VAL A 7 -2.80 18.28 -18.58
CA VAL A 7 -2.96 17.56 -17.31
C VAL A 7 -3.02 16.07 -17.59
N ILE A 8 -2.10 15.30 -17.00
CA ILE A 8 -2.06 13.85 -17.12
C ILE A 8 -2.63 13.23 -15.84
N ALA A 9 -3.89 12.80 -15.90
CA ALA A 9 -4.61 12.17 -14.78
C ALA A 9 -4.96 10.70 -15.10
N VAL A 10 -3.97 9.95 -15.61
CA VAL A 10 -4.17 8.55 -16.09
C VAL A 10 -4.20 7.49 -14.99
N GLY A 11 -4.08 7.91 -13.72
CA GLY A 11 -4.11 7.06 -12.54
C GLY A 11 -2.81 7.04 -11.76
N SER A 12 -2.68 6.06 -10.88
CA SER A 12 -1.58 5.92 -9.92
C SER A 12 -0.94 4.53 -10.00
N ARG A 13 0.27 4.38 -9.45
CA ARG A 13 1.00 3.11 -9.35
C ARG A 13 1.45 2.88 -7.91
N SER A 14 1.35 1.65 -7.43
CA SER A 14 1.87 1.29 -6.11
C SER A 14 3.37 1.59 -6.01
N PHE A 15 3.81 2.15 -4.88
CA PHE A 15 5.19 2.49 -4.61
C PHE A 15 5.62 1.92 -3.26
N ASN A 16 6.54 0.95 -3.27
CA ASN A 16 7.01 0.28 -2.05
C ASN A 16 8.50 -0.16 -2.16
N PRO A 17 9.45 0.75 -2.40
CA PRO A 17 10.86 0.39 -2.39
C PRO A 17 11.34 -0.06 -1.00
N LEU A 18 10.80 0.53 0.08
CA LEU A 18 11.19 0.18 1.44
C LEU A 18 10.82 -1.27 1.80
N GLY A 19 9.64 -1.75 1.42
CA GLY A 19 9.24 -3.13 1.68
C GLY A 19 10.19 -4.15 1.02
N ASN A 20 10.70 -3.85 -0.18
CA ASN A 20 11.70 -4.69 -0.83
C ASN A 20 13.00 -4.76 -0.03
N GLU A 21 13.46 -3.64 0.54
CA GLU A 21 14.66 -3.61 1.39
C GLU A 21 14.45 -4.32 2.73
N LEU A 22 13.28 -4.15 3.35
CA LEU A 22 12.90 -4.89 4.57
C LEU A 22 12.86 -6.40 4.33
N GLN A 23 12.34 -6.83 3.17
CA GLN A 23 12.33 -8.24 2.77
C GLN A 23 13.75 -8.78 2.60
N LYS A 24 14.64 -8.04 1.92
CA LYS A 24 16.06 -8.43 1.76
C LYS A 24 16.78 -8.54 3.09
N ALA A 25 16.44 -7.68 4.06
CA ALA A 25 17.01 -7.70 5.40
C ALA A 25 16.42 -8.81 6.31
N GLY A 26 15.45 -9.60 5.83
CA GLY A 26 14.79 -10.63 6.64
C GLY A 26 13.86 -10.08 7.72
N ILE A 27 13.46 -8.81 7.62
CA ILE A 27 12.58 -8.16 8.59
C ILE A 27 11.13 -8.46 8.23
N SER A 28 10.43 -9.14 9.15
CA SER A 28 9.00 -9.39 9.01
C SER A 28 8.22 -8.08 9.03
N HIS A 29 7.40 -7.86 8.03
CA HIS A 29 6.58 -6.66 7.87
C HIS A 29 5.31 -6.97 7.09
N THR A 30 4.34 -6.07 7.14
CA THR A 30 3.10 -6.16 6.36
C THR A 30 2.93 -4.90 5.53
N VAL A 31 2.71 -5.07 4.22
CA VAL A 31 2.45 -3.98 3.29
C VAL A 31 0.93 -3.78 3.17
N ILE A 32 0.45 -2.54 3.34
CA ILE A 32 -0.97 -2.18 3.31
C ILE A 32 -1.22 -0.92 2.47
N GLY A 33 -2.48 -0.69 2.10
CA GLY A 33 -2.94 0.50 1.37
C GLY A 33 -2.36 0.58 -0.04
N ASP A 34 -2.25 1.79 -0.55
CA ASP A 34 -1.80 2.05 -1.93
C ASP A 34 -0.38 1.56 -2.23
N SER A 35 0.47 1.40 -1.21
CA SER A 35 1.80 0.78 -1.35
C SER A 35 1.72 -0.69 -1.77
N LYS A 36 0.62 -1.37 -1.42
CA LYS A 36 0.29 -2.73 -1.86
C LYS A 36 -0.53 -2.68 -3.15
N LYS A 37 -1.64 -1.94 -3.14
CA LYS A 37 -2.58 -1.87 -4.26
C LYS A 37 -3.32 -0.54 -4.23
N ILE A 38 -3.23 0.22 -5.32
CA ILE A 38 -4.00 1.46 -5.50
C ILE A 38 -5.50 1.20 -5.33
N GLY A 39 -6.14 2.01 -4.50
CA GLY A 39 -7.57 1.89 -4.21
C GLY A 39 -8.20 3.19 -3.72
N LYS A 40 -9.39 3.09 -3.13
CA LYS A 40 -10.04 4.21 -2.45
C LYS A 40 -9.50 4.30 -1.02
N ILE A 41 -9.64 5.48 -0.42
CA ILE A 41 -9.25 5.70 0.98
C ILE A 41 -9.89 4.69 1.95
N ASN A 42 -11.16 4.32 1.71
CA ASN A 42 -11.85 3.32 2.52
C ASN A 42 -11.19 1.93 2.45
N ASP A 43 -10.65 1.55 1.28
CA ASP A 43 -9.97 0.26 1.11
C ASP A 43 -8.66 0.25 1.91
N ALA A 44 -7.90 1.34 1.86
CA ALA A 44 -6.65 1.47 2.63
C ALA A 44 -6.89 1.43 4.15
N ILE A 45 -7.93 2.11 4.63
CA ILE A 45 -8.33 2.09 6.05
C ILE A 45 -8.77 0.68 6.46
N HIS A 46 -9.62 0.04 5.67
CA HIS A 46 -10.13 -1.30 5.97
C HIS A 46 -9.01 -2.35 5.96
N GLU A 47 -8.08 -2.24 5.02
CA GLU A 47 -6.91 -3.11 4.97
C GLU A 47 -6.02 -2.97 6.21
N ALA A 48 -5.79 -1.73 6.68
CA ALA A 48 -5.04 -1.51 7.93
C ALA A 48 -5.71 -2.18 9.13
N PHE A 49 -7.04 -2.06 9.23
CA PHE A 49 -7.83 -2.72 10.28
C PHE A 49 -7.65 -4.24 10.24
N LEU A 50 -7.81 -4.85 9.07
CA LEU A 50 -7.66 -6.30 8.90
C LEU A 50 -6.23 -6.78 9.21
N ALA A 51 -5.20 -6.01 8.83
CA ALA A 51 -3.81 -6.36 9.12
C ALA A 51 -3.57 -6.49 10.64
N ILE A 52 -4.07 -5.54 11.43
CA ILE A 52 -3.95 -5.60 12.89
C ILE A 52 -4.79 -6.73 13.49
N ALA A 53 -6.04 -6.91 13.03
CA ALA A 53 -6.90 -7.99 13.51
C ALA A 53 -6.25 -9.37 13.32
N ASN A 54 -5.62 -9.59 12.16
CA ASN A 54 -4.92 -10.83 11.85
C ASN A 54 -3.66 -11.01 12.69
N LEU A 55 -2.86 -9.95 12.91
CA LEU A 55 -1.68 -10.02 13.79
C LEU A 55 -2.06 -10.39 15.22
N GLN A 56 -3.15 -9.83 15.75
CA GLN A 56 -3.65 -10.14 17.09
C GLN A 56 -4.16 -11.57 17.20
N GLN A 57 -4.76 -12.11 16.14
CA GLN A 57 -5.21 -13.50 16.12
C GLN A 57 -4.04 -14.48 16.18
N VAL A 58 -2.96 -14.20 15.44
CA VAL A 58 -1.72 -15.00 15.47
C VAL A 58 -1.04 -14.93 16.84
N ALA A 59 -1.06 -13.77 17.51
CA ALA A 59 -0.47 -13.59 18.84
C ALA A 59 -1.25 -14.25 20.00
N LYS A 60 -2.49 -14.71 19.77
CA LYS A 60 -3.34 -15.38 20.76
C LYS A 60 -3.22 -16.91 20.74
N VAL A 61 -2.32 -17.46 19.92
CA VAL A 61 -2.04 -18.91 19.81
C VAL A 61 -0.75 -19.26 20.52
#